data_AF-A0A1B6GVH9-F1
#
_entry.id   AF-A0A1B6GVH9-F1
#
_cell.length_a   1.000
_cell.length_b   1.000
_cell.length_c   1.000
_cell.angle_alpha   90.00
_cell.angle_beta   90.00
_cell.angle_gamma   90.00
#
_symmetry.space_group_name_H-M   'P 1'
#
loop_
_entity.id
_entity.type
_entity.pdbx_description
1 polymer ?
#
loop_
_entity_poly.entity_id
_entity_poly.type
_entity_poly.pdbx_seq_one_letter_code
_entity_poly.pdbx_strand_id
1 'polypeptide(L)'
;TSNLLSSDSAHALFVRATYLVCHRLISSWKTDLNVSLAALELLAGLARTNIRETDALECKRAVKWVCDYIVYQCWRPPPAHSKDLHSTIVAAFQCAEAWLVAHPYLLQDKETLHTVLEVVELGISGSKSQGKPGEPIKMKDDKDLKPVSMRVRDAAESLLAIVLEQVGYFPAACGAESLSCLLDEVLLVRHCNSWRGE
;
A
#
# COMPACT_ATOMS: atom_id res chain seq x y z
N THR A 1 -2.52 -21.39 35.52
CA THR A 1 -1.86 -21.89 34.28
C THR A 1 -2.80 -21.71 33.09
N SER A 2 -3.17 -20.46 32.81
CA SER A 2 -4.19 -20.11 31.81
C SER A 2 -3.66 -18.98 30.94
N ASN A 3 -3.13 -19.30 29.76
CA ASN A 3 -3.02 -18.42 28.57
C ASN A 3 -2.14 -18.98 27.42
N LEU A 4 -1.91 -20.30 27.33
CA LEU A 4 -1.14 -20.86 26.20
C LEU A 4 -2.00 -21.22 24.96
N LEU A 5 -3.33 -21.08 25.04
CA LEU A 5 -4.26 -21.52 23.98
C LEU A 5 -4.68 -20.38 23.02
N SER A 6 -4.35 -19.11 23.28
CA SER A 6 -4.66 -17.99 22.37
C SER A 6 -3.52 -17.64 21.41
N SER A 7 -2.33 -18.22 21.58
CA SER A 7 -1.14 -17.96 20.76
C SER A 7 -1.09 -18.73 19.45
N ASP A 8 -1.87 -19.81 19.31
CA ASP A 8 -1.82 -20.74 18.17
C ASP A 8 -3.04 -20.59 17.23
N SER A 9 -3.48 -19.35 16.99
CA SER A 9 -4.49 -19.07 15.96
C SER A 9 -3.84 -18.61 14.66
N ALA A 10 -4.47 -18.90 13.51
CA ALA A 10 -4.03 -18.41 12.21
C ALA A 10 -3.92 -16.87 12.19
N HIS A 11 -4.82 -16.19 12.91
CA HIS A 11 -4.78 -14.74 13.11
C HIS A 11 -3.53 -14.30 13.87
N ALA A 12 -3.21 -14.93 15.01
CA ALA A 12 -2.02 -14.60 15.80
C ALA A 12 -0.74 -14.83 14.99
N LEU A 13 -0.69 -15.91 14.19
CA LEU A 13 0.43 -16.18 13.30
C LEU A 13 0.56 -15.09 12.22
N PHE A 14 -0.54 -14.68 11.59
CA PHE A 14 -0.54 -13.62 10.60
C PHE A 14 -0.04 -12.29 11.15
N VAL A 15 -0.56 -11.85 12.30
CA VAL A 15 -0.14 -10.61 12.96
C VAL A 15 1.36 -10.65 13.28
N ARG A 16 1.83 -11.75 13.90
CA ARG A 16 3.24 -11.90 14.27
C ARG A 16 4.16 -12.00 13.06
N ALA A 17 3.77 -12.77 12.04
CA ALA A 17 4.57 -12.93 10.83
C ALA A 17 4.67 -11.61 10.06
N THR A 18 3.55 -10.93 9.85
CA THR A 18 3.51 -9.62 9.19
C THR A 18 4.40 -8.62 9.93
N TYR A 19 4.21 -8.48 11.24
CA TYR A 19 5.02 -7.57 12.06
C TYR A 19 6.51 -7.91 12.00
N LEU A 20 6.90 -9.16 12.25
CA LEU A 20 8.32 -9.55 12.32
C LEU A 20 9.02 -9.40 10.97
N VAL A 21 8.36 -9.80 9.89
CA VAL A 21 8.92 -9.74 8.53
C VAL A 21 9.07 -8.29 8.10
N CYS A 22 8.05 -7.45 8.29
CA CYS A 22 8.17 -6.00 8.10
C CYS A 22 9.33 -5.46 8.95
N HIS A 23 9.32 -5.75 10.27
CA HIS A 23 10.34 -5.33 11.22
C HIS A 23 11.77 -5.58 10.72
N ARG A 24 12.02 -6.83 10.33
CA ARG A 24 13.34 -7.28 9.89
C ARG A 24 13.70 -6.77 8.50
N LEU A 25 12.74 -6.61 7.60
CA LEU A 25 12.96 -6.07 6.27
C LEU A 25 13.65 -4.70 6.32
N ILE A 26 13.17 -3.79 7.17
CA ILE A 26 13.77 -2.45 7.34
C ILE A 26 14.95 -2.43 8.32
N SER A 27 14.95 -3.25 9.36
CA SER A 27 15.98 -3.14 10.40
C SER A 27 17.29 -3.84 10.01
N SER A 28 17.22 -5.05 9.44
CA SER A 28 18.41 -5.89 9.23
C SER A 28 18.53 -6.53 7.84
N TRP A 29 17.44 -6.70 7.09
CA TRP A 29 17.47 -7.45 5.83
C TRP A 29 17.58 -6.60 4.57
N LYS A 30 17.39 -5.27 4.67
CA LYS A 30 17.37 -4.34 3.52
C LYS A 30 18.58 -4.33 2.60
N THR A 31 19.72 -4.82 3.06
CA THR A 31 20.94 -4.90 2.24
C THR A 31 21.16 -6.28 1.62
N ASP A 32 20.45 -7.30 2.08
CA ASP A 32 20.54 -8.66 1.55
C ASP A 32 19.45 -8.87 0.50
N LEU A 33 19.88 -9.12 -0.74
CA LEU A 33 19.01 -9.31 -1.90
C LEU A 33 18.04 -10.48 -1.68
N ASN A 34 18.57 -11.66 -1.39
CA ASN A 34 17.78 -12.89 -1.38
C ASN A 34 16.81 -12.90 -0.19
N VAL A 35 17.27 -12.45 0.98
CA VAL A 35 16.43 -12.35 2.17
C VAL A 35 15.35 -11.30 1.98
N SER A 36 15.67 -10.14 1.37
CA SER A 36 14.66 -9.13 1.06
C SER A 36 13.59 -9.65 0.10
N LEU A 37 13.98 -10.34 -0.98
CA LEU A 37 13.03 -10.91 -1.95
C LEU A 37 12.12 -11.95 -1.28
N ALA A 38 12.68 -12.88 -0.50
CA ALA A 38 11.90 -13.88 0.22
C ALA A 38 10.93 -13.24 1.23
N ALA A 39 11.37 -12.18 1.93
CA ALA A 39 10.52 -11.44 2.85
C ALA A 39 9.36 -10.73 2.12
N LEU A 40 9.63 -10.08 0.99
CA LEU A 40 8.61 -9.41 0.17
C LEU A 40 7.61 -10.41 -0.41
N GLU A 41 8.07 -11.56 -0.90
CA GLU A 41 7.21 -12.63 -1.41
C GLU A 41 6.32 -13.22 -0.30
N LEU A 42 6.88 -13.44 0.89
CA LEU A 42 6.11 -13.88 2.06
C LEU A 42 5.04 -12.85 2.45
N LEU A 43 5.38 -11.56 2.49
CA LEU A 43 4.41 -10.48 2.78
C LEU A 43 3.31 -10.41 1.73
N ALA A 44 3.64 -10.54 0.45
CA ALA A 44 2.65 -10.57 -0.63
C ALA A 44 1.75 -11.81 -0.52
N GLY A 45 2.30 -12.96 -0.09
CA GLY A 45 1.54 -14.15 0.25
C GLY A 45 0.58 -13.93 1.41
N LEU A 46 1.05 -13.31 2.50
CA LEU A 46 0.23 -12.97 3.68
C LEU A 46 -0.93 -12.06 3.31
N ALA A 47 -0.71 -11.04 2.47
CA ALA A 47 -1.79 -10.15 1.99
C ALA A 47 -2.97 -10.93 1.37
N ARG A 48 -2.70 -12.05 0.69
CA ARG A 48 -3.72 -12.87 0.03
C ARG A 48 -4.31 -13.95 0.93
N THR A 49 -3.83 -14.10 2.17
CA THR A 49 -4.39 -15.10 3.09
C THR A 49 -5.75 -14.64 3.60
N ASN A 50 -6.76 -15.51 3.45
CA ASN A 50 -8.11 -15.18 3.92
C ASN A 50 -8.26 -15.56 5.40
N ILE A 51 -8.05 -14.58 6.27
CA ILE A 51 -8.25 -14.72 7.72
C ILE A 51 -9.51 -13.93 8.08
N ARG A 52 -10.49 -14.62 8.67
CA ARG A 52 -11.85 -14.13 8.96
C ARG A 52 -11.89 -12.75 9.63
N GLU A 53 -10.89 -12.47 10.45
CA GLU A 53 -10.65 -11.17 11.07
C GLU A 53 -9.24 -10.73 10.65
N THR A 54 -9.15 -9.91 9.61
CA THR A 54 -7.87 -9.30 9.25
C THR A 54 -7.72 -8.02 10.06
N ASP A 55 -6.63 -7.90 10.82
CA ASP A 55 -6.36 -6.70 11.60
C ASP A 55 -5.98 -5.55 10.66
N ALA A 56 -6.89 -4.59 10.51
CA ALA A 56 -6.69 -3.42 9.66
C ALA A 56 -5.45 -2.61 10.08
N LEU A 57 -5.09 -2.59 11.37
CA LEU A 57 -3.91 -1.89 11.85
C LEU A 57 -2.62 -2.54 11.34
N GLU A 58 -2.57 -3.87 11.34
CA GLU A 58 -1.40 -4.62 10.86
C GLU A 58 -1.28 -4.55 9.34
N CYS A 59 -2.40 -4.52 8.61
CA CYS A 59 -2.39 -4.30 7.16
C CYS A 59 -1.85 -2.90 6.80
N LYS A 60 -2.32 -1.86 7.51
CA LYS A 60 -1.80 -0.50 7.35
C LYS A 60 -0.31 -0.43 7.65
N ARG A 61 0.12 -1.08 8.73
CA ARG A 61 1.54 -1.16 9.09
C ARG A 61 2.35 -1.86 8.01
N ALA A 62 1.86 -2.97 7.45
CA ALA A 62 2.54 -3.70 6.39
C ALA A 62 2.77 -2.82 5.16
N VAL A 63 1.72 -2.15 4.68
CA VAL A 63 1.82 -1.21 3.54
C VAL A 63 2.81 -0.09 3.85
N LYS A 64 2.71 0.54 5.03
CA LYS A 64 3.63 1.60 5.43
C LYS A 64 5.09 1.13 5.41
N TRP A 65 5.37 -0.04 5.97
CA TRP A 65 6.73 -0.57 6.05
C TRP A 65 7.30 -0.97 4.69
N VAL A 66 6.47 -1.50 3.79
CA VAL A 66 6.86 -1.74 2.39
C VAL A 66 7.16 -0.42 1.68
N CYS A 67 6.36 0.62 1.92
CA CYS A 67 6.62 1.96 1.38
C CYS A 67 7.93 2.56 1.93
N ASP A 68 8.16 2.48 3.24
CA ASP A 68 9.41 2.94 3.86
C ASP A 68 10.63 2.17 3.30
N TYR A 69 10.45 0.89 2.94
CA TYR A 69 11.49 0.08 2.29
C TYR A 69 11.82 0.60 0.89
N ILE A 70 10.80 0.89 0.08
CA ILE A 70 10.97 1.47 -1.26
C ILE A 70 11.75 2.80 -1.16
N VAL A 71 11.34 3.69 -0.25
CA VAL A 71 12.03 4.96 -0.03
C VAL A 71 13.49 4.73 0.32
N TYR A 72 13.78 3.83 1.26
CA TYR A 72 15.15 3.51 1.66
C TYR A 72 15.99 3.02 0.48
N GLN A 73 15.46 2.11 -0.33
CA GLN A 73 16.19 1.54 -1.46
C GLN A 73 16.41 2.54 -2.59
N CYS A 74 15.44 3.40 -2.88
CA CYS A 74 15.57 4.47 -3.87
C CYS A 74 16.56 5.57 -3.45
N TRP A 75 16.80 5.74 -2.15
CA TRP A 75 17.73 6.76 -1.61
C TRP A 75 19.16 6.25 -1.38
N ARG A 76 19.43 5.00 -1.73
CA ARG A 76 20.80 4.46 -1.72
C ARG A 76 21.72 5.33 -2.58
N PRO A 77 22.99 5.50 -2.20
CA PRO A 77 23.90 6.33 -2.99
C PRO A 77 24.17 5.68 -4.36
N PRO A 78 24.48 6.46 -5.42
CA PRO A 78 24.65 5.93 -6.78
C PRO A 78 25.58 4.71 -6.92
N PRO A 79 26.71 4.58 -6.19
CA PRO A 79 27.55 3.38 -6.25
C PRO A 79 26.86 2.09 -5.80
N ALA A 80 25.79 2.19 -5.01
CA ALA A 80 25.02 1.05 -4.54
C ALA A 80 23.88 0.67 -5.51
N HIS A 81 23.65 1.44 -6.58
CA HIS A 81 22.62 1.13 -7.56
C HIS A 81 23.07 0.00 -8.47
N SER A 82 22.47 -1.16 -8.25
CA SER A 82 22.68 -2.35 -9.05
C SER A 82 21.37 -2.84 -9.67
N LYS A 83 21.47 -3.69 -10.69
CA LYS A 83 20.30 -4.37 -11.27
C LYS A 83 19.52 -5.16 -10.20
N ASP A 84 20.22 -5.70 -9.21
CA ASP A 84 19.64 -6.46 -8.12
C ASP A 84 18.86 -5.55 -7.17
N LEU A 85 19.41 -4.38 -6.80
CA LEU A 85 18.69 -3.36 -6.04
C LEU A 85 17.40 -2.93 -6.76
N HIS A 86 17.47 -2.69 -8.06
CA HIS A 86 16.28 -2.31 -8.82
C HIS A 86 15.24 -3.44 -8.82
N SER A 87 15.68 -4.69 -8.79
CA SER A 87 14.78 -5.85 -8.74
C SER A 87 14.10 -5.98 -7.37
N THR A 88 14.77 -5.66 -6.26
CA THR A 88 14.10 -5.61 -4.94
C THR A 88 13.10 -4.47 -4.83
N ILE A 89 13.39 -3.31 -5.43
CA ILE A 89 12.44 -2.19 -5.47
C ILE A 89 11.17 -2.59 -6.23
N VAL A 90 11.32 -3.20 -7.42
CA VAL A 90 10.18 -3.70 -8.21
C VAL A 90 9.36 -4.73 -7.43
N ALA A 91 10.01 -5.69 -6.75
CA ALA A 91 9.32 -6.66 -5.91
C ALA A 91 8.58 -6.00 -4.74
N ALA A 92 9.10 -4.90 -4.19
CA ALA A 92 8.44 -4.16 -3.12
C ALA A 92 7.19 -3.42 -3.63
N PHE A 93 7.24 -2.82 -4.82
CA PHE A 93 6.04 -2.26 -5.47
C PHE A 93 4.98 -3.34 -5.67
N GLN A 94 5.34 -4.49 -6.25
CA GLN A 94 4.42 -5.63 -6.43
C GLN A 94 3.85 -6.18 -5.11
N CYS A 95 4.65 -6.13 -4.03
CA CYS A 95 4.16 -6.47 -2.70
C CYS A 95 3.10 -5.46 -2.23
N ALA A 96 3.35 -4.16 -2.39
CA ALA A 96 2.36 -3.13 -2.06
C ALA A 96 1.08 -3.28 -2.89
N GLU A 97 1.18 -3.58 -4.19
CA GLU A 97 0.04 -3.90 -5.05
C GLU A 97 -0.78 -5.06 -4.49
N ALA A 98 -0.13 -6.15 -4.08
CA ALA A 98 -0.82 -7.31 -3.51
C ALA A 98 -1.63 -6.95 -2.25
N TRP A 99 -1.09 -6.07 -1.40
CA TRP A 99 -1.82 -5.56 -0.22
C TRP A 99 -3.02 -4.69 -0.61
N LEU A 100 -2.87 -3.77 -1.56
CA LEU A 100 -3.96 -2.88 -1.95
C LEU A 100 -5.08 -3.59 -2.72
N VAL A 101 -4.73 -4.58 -3.55
CA VAL A 101 -5.71 -5.41 -4.25
C VAL A 101 -6.47 -6.30 -3.28
N ALA A 102 -5.78 -6.91 -2.31
CA ALA A 102 -6.42 -7.78 -1.32
C ALA A 102 -7.23 -6.99 -0.27
N HIS A 103 -6.82 -5.77 0.04
CA HIS A 103 -7.41 -4.93 1.08
C HIS A 103 -7.69 -3.49 0.59
N PRO A 104 -8.63 -3.28 -0.34
CA PRO A 104 -8.89 -1.96 -0.92
C PRO A 104 -9.31 -0.88 0.09
N TYR A 105 -9.90 -1.28 1.22
CA TYR A 105 -10.29 -0.38 2.31
C TYR A 105 -9.11 0.43 2.87
N LEU A 106 -7.87 -0.03 2.69
CA LEU A 106 -6.66 0.69 3.10
C LEU A 106 -6.53 2.05 2.40
N LEU A 107 -7.08 2.22 1.20
CA LEU A 107 -7.07 3.50 0.48
C LEU A 107 -8.08 4.52 1.02
N GLN A 108 -9.00 4.11 1.90
CA GLN A 108 -9.89 5.03 2.61
C GLN A 108 -9.19 5.73 3.79
N ASP A 109 -8.07 5.16 4.27
CA ASP A 109 -7.24 5.75 5.31
C ASP A 109 -6.30 6.80 4.69
N LYS A 110 -6.49 8.06 5.09
CA LYS A 110 -5.76 9.21 4.52
C LYS A 110 -4.23 9.08 4.64
N GLU A 111 -3.74 8.56 5.76
CA GLU A 111 -2.30 8.40 5.99
C GLU A 111 -1.72 7.31 5.08
N THR A 112 -2.44 6.21 4.93
CA THR A 112 -2.06 5.10 4.04
C THR A 112 -2.06 5.54 2.58
N LEU A 113 -3.12 6.21 2.13
CA LEU A 113 -3.21 6.76 0.77
C LEU A 113 -2.08 7.74 0.48
N HIS A 114 -1.82 8.67 1.41
CA HIS A 114 -0.71 9.63 1.28
C HIS A 114 0.63 8.91 1.15
N THR A 115 0.91 7.94 2.02
CA THR A 115 2.16 7.17 2.02
C THR A 115 2.35 6.43 0.70
N VAL A 116 1.30 5.82 0.16
CA VAL A 116 1.34 5.12 -1.14
C VAL A 116 1.61 6.10 -2.29
N LEU A 117 0.89 7.23 -2.33
CA LEU A 117 1.09 8.24 -3.37
C LEU A 117 2.49 8.85 -3.34
N GLU A 118 3.06 9.05 -2.15
CA GLU A 118 4.44 9.51 -2.00
C GLU A 118 5.47 8.55 -2.59
N VAL A 119 5.30 7.23 -2.43
CA VAL A 119 6.23 6.25 -3.03
C VAL A 119 6.00 6.05 -4.52
N VAL A 120 4.76 6.18 -4.99
CA VAL A 120 4.44 6.23 -6.42
C VAL A 120 5.12 7.43 -7.07
N GLU A 121 5.00 8.61 -6.47
CA GLU A 121 5.65 9.83 -6.92
C GLU A 121 7.19 9.66 -7.01
N LEU A 122 7.79 9.06 -5.97
CA LEU A 122 9.21 8.75 -5.94
C LEU A 122 9.60 7.75 -7.02
N GLY A 123 8.81 6.70 -7.24
CA GLY A 123 9.08 5.68 -8.25
C GLY A 123 9.00 6.23 -9.68
N ILE A 124 8.06 7.14 -9.94
CA ILE A 124 7.85 7.75 -11.26
C ILE A 124 8.87 8.85 -11.56
N SER A 125 9.06 9.77 -10.61
CA SER A 125 9.88 10.96 -10.84
C SER A 125 11.33 10.82 -10.37
N GLY A 126 11.62 9.86 -9.49
CA GLY A 126 12.90 9.75 -8.80
C GLY A 126 13.08 10.71 -7.62
N SER A 127 12.07 11.54 -7.32
CA SER A 127 12.10 12.49 -6.20
C SER A 127 10.77 12.57 -5.47
N LYS A 128 10.79 13.06 -4.23
CA LYS A 128 9.59 13.37 -3.46
C LYS A 128 9.41 14.88 -3.37
N SER A 129 8.16 15.33 -3.23
CA SER A 129 7.81 16.72 -2.95
C SER A 129 8.49 17.22 -1.66
N GLN A 130 8.46 16.38 -0.63
CA GLN A 130 9.27 16.55 0.59
C GLN A 130 10.42 15.54 0.54
N GLY A 131 11.60 16.03 0.17
CA GLY A 131 12.81 15.23 -0.03
C GLY A 131 13.48 14.80 1.27
N LYS A 132 14.81 14.66 1.24
CA LYS A 132 15.58 14.36 2.46
C LYS A 132 15.52 15.53 3.44
N PRO A 133 15.68 15.29 4.76
CA PRO A 133 15.70 16.38 5.74
C PRO A 133 16.69 17.48 5.34
N GLY A 134 16.20 18.71 5.20
CA GLY A 134 16.98 19.87 4.77
C GLY A 134 16.92 20.20 3.27
N GLU A 135 16.29 19.37 2.45
CA GLU A 135 16.02 19.72 1.04
C GLU A 135 14.77 20.61 0.92
N PRO A 136 14.77 21.60 0.00
CA PRO A 136 13.59 22.42 -0.24
C PRO A 136 12.44 21.61 -0.82
N ILE A 137 11.21 22.03 -0.55
CA ILE A 137 10.01 21.44 -1.15
C ILE A 137 10.09 21.62 -2.68
N LYS A 138 9.92 20.53 -3.43
CA LYS A 138 9.87 20.54 -4.89
C LYS A 138 8.45 20.38 -5.39
N MET A 139 7.96 21.37 -6.12
CA MET A 139 6.63 21.30 -6.73
C MET A 139 6.63 20.33 -7.91
N LYS A 140 5.45 19.87 -8.33
CA LYS A 140 5.31 18.89 -9.40
C LYS A 140 5.98 19.34 -10.71
N ASP A 141 5.80 20.60 -11.08
CA ASP A 141 6.29 21.16 -12.35
C ASP A 141 7.81 21.38 -12.37
N ASP A 142 8.44 21.42 -11.19
CA ASP A 142 9.90 21.57 -11.03
C ASP A 142 10.64 20.23 -11.05
N LYS A 143 9.93 19.10 -11.16
CA LYS A 143 10.54 17.75 -11.10
C LYS A 143 11.03 17.31 -12.48
N ASP A 144 12.34 17.16 -12.58
CA ASP A 144 12.96 16.43 -13.67
C ASP A 144 12.73 14.92 -13.48
N LEU A 145 12.07 14.28 -14.44
CA LEU A 145 11.67 12.87 -14.37
C LEU A 145 12.89 11.96 -14.54
N LYS A 146 13.50 11.60 -13.42
CA LYS A 146 14.70 10.75 -13.34
C LYS A 146 14.45 9.57 -12.41
N PRO A 147 13.55 8.64 -12.78
CA PRO A 147 13.29 7.45 -11.98
C PRO A 147 14.58 6.64 -11.79
N VAL A 148 14.66 5.91 -10.68
CA VAL A 148 15.80 5.04 -10.34
C VAL A 148 16.12 4.07 -11.48
N SER A 149 15.07 3.55 -12.13
CA SER A 149 15.17 2.88 -13.43
C SER A 149 13.80 2.83 -14.10
N MET A 150 13.78 2.54 -15.41
CA MET A 150 12.53 2.36 -16.15
C MET A 150 11.64 1.28 -15.53
N ARG A 151 12.22 0.14 -15.11
CA ARG A 151 11.47 -0.94 -14.45
C ARG A 151 10.81 -0.49 -13.15
N VAL A 152 11.46 0.38 -12.39
CA VAL A 152 10.92 0.93 -11.14
C VAL A 152 9.78 1.90 -11.45
N ARG A 153 9.93 2.74 -12.48
CA ARG A 153 8.85 3.61 -12.95
C ARG A 153 7.64 2.78 -13.39
N ASP A 154 7.83 1.76 -14.21
CA ASP A 154 6.74 0.93 -14.73
C ASP A 154 5.99 0.23 -13.58
N ALA A 155 6.70 -0.24 -12.55
CA ALA A 155 6.09 -0.81 -11.34
C ALA A 155 5.34 0.24 -10.50
N ALA A 156 5.84 1.48 -10.42
CA ALA A 156 5.15 2.56 -9.74
C ALA A 156 3.90 3.03 -10.50
N GLU A 157 3.94 3.04 -11.82
CA GLU A 157 2.78 3.33 -12.69
C GLU A 157 1.70 2.25 -12.55
N SER A 158 2.10 0.97 -12.45
CA SER A 158 1.19 -0.15 -12.16
C SER A 158 0.50 0.01 -10.81
N LEU A 159 1.24 0.35 -9.75
CA LEU A 159 0.67 0.64 -8.44
C LEU A 159 -0.29 1.84 -8.48
N LEU A 160 0.07 2.90 -9.22
CA LEU A 160 -0.80 4.06 -9.42
C LEU A 160 -2.11 3.67 -10.12
N ALA A 161 -2.04 2.81 -11.15
CA ALA A 161 -3.22 2.32 -11.84
C ALA A 161 -4.16 1.59 -10.87
N ILE A 162 -3.64 0.71 -9.99
CA ILE A 162 -4.44 0.06 -8.94
C ILE A 162 -5.09 1.10 -8.02
N VAL A 163 -4.33 2.11 -7.55
CA VAL A 163 -4.90 3.17 -6.71
C VAL A 163 -6.04 3.89 -7.43
N LEU A 164 -5.84 4.29 -8.69
CA LEU A 164 -6.83 5.01 -9.49
C LEU A 164 -8.04 4.14 -9.85
N GLU A 165 -7.86 2.85 -10.07
CA GLU A 165 -8.98 1.92 -10.26
C GLU A 165 -9.87 1.89 -9.02
N GLN A 166 -9.31 1.97 -7.81
CA GLN A 166 -10.09 2.07 -6.57
C GLN A 166 -10.74 3.46 -6.37
N VAL A 167 -10.18 4.52 -6.98
CA VAL A 167 -10.78 5.87 -7.04
C VAL A 167 -11.97 5.83 -8.00
N GLY A 168 -13.11 5.35 -7.51
CA GLY A 168 -14.32 5.19 -8.32
C GLY A 168 -15.16 3.96 -8.00
N TYR A 169 -14.65 3.00 -7.21
CA TYR A 169 -15.44 1.88 -6.64
C TYR A 169 -16.43 2.31 -5.54
N PHE A 170 -16.95 3.52 -5.73
CA PHE A 170 -18.06 4.10 -5.03
C PHE A 170 -19.23 3.11 -4.98
N PRO A 171 -19.78 2.84 -3.79
CA PRO A 171 -20.25 3.88 -2.87
C PRO A 171 -19.45 4.06 -1.58
N ALA A 172 -19.23 5.33 -1.23
CA ALA A 172 -18.97 5.69 0.15
C ALA A 172 -20.21 5.32 0.99
N ALA A 173 -20.00 4.91 2.24
CA ALA A 173 -21.09 4.88 3.21
C ALA A 173 -21.77 6.25 3.19
N CYS A 174 -23.07 6.23 2.92
CA CYS A 174 -23.95 7.38 2.76
C CYS A 174 -23.58 8.60 3.64
N GLY A 175 -23.58 9.80 3.03
CA GLY A 175 -23.29 11.05 3.72
C GLY A 175 -23.32 12.27 2.77
N ALA A 176 -23.21 13.48 3.31
CA ALA A 176 -23.29 14.73 2.53
C ALA A 176 -22.10 14.96 1.57
N GLU A 177 -20.98 14.25 1.78
CA GLU A 177 -19.76 14.30 0.96
C GLU A 177 -19.80 13.30 -0.24
N SER A 178 -20.94 12.64 -0.44
CA SER A 178 -21.14 11.51 -1.35
C SER A 178 -21.60 12.01 -2.74
N LEU A 179 -20.73 11.97 -3.76
CA LEU A 179 -21.05 12.42 -5.13
C LEU A 179 -21.95 11.47 -5.94
N SER A 180 -22.28 10.30 -5.39
CA SER A 180 -23.26 9.35 -5.91
C SER A 180 -23.99 8.71 -4.72
N CYS A 181 -25.09 8.01 -4.97
CA CYS A 181 -25.86 7.35 -3.91
C CYS A 181 -26.07 5.87 -4.26
N LEU A 182 -26.13 5.04 -3.23
CA LEU A 182 -26.46 3.60 -3.29
C LEU A 182 -27.90 3.29 -3.70
N LEU A 183 -28.62 4.28 -4.24
CA LEU A 183 -29.99 4.11 -4.69
C LEU A 183 -29.98 3.29 -5.98
N ASP A 184 -30.30 2.00 -5.85
CA ASP A 184 -30.67 1.18 -7.00
C ASP A 184 -32.14 1.42 -7.38
N GLU A 185 -32.49 0.98 -8.59
CA GLU A 185 -33.86 1.11 -9.12
C GLU A 185 -34.90 0.40 -8.24
N VAL A 186 -34.51 -0.69 -7.56
CA VAL A 186 -35.39 -1.51 -6.72
C VAL A 186 -35.78 -0.75 -5.45
N LEU A 187 -34.83 -0.10 -4.81
CA LEU A 187 -35.03 0.75 -3.63
C LEU A 187 -35.85 2.00 -3.97
N LEU A 188 -35.58 2.63 -5.12
CA LEU A 188 -36.36 3.76 -5.63
C LEU A 188 -37.82 3.39 -5.85
N VAL A 189 -38.08 2.27 -6.54
CA VAL A 189 -39.45 1.80 -6.82
C VAL A 189 -40.18 1.46 -5.52
N ARG A 190 -39.51 0.82 -4.55
CA ARG A 190 -40.11 0.55 -3.23
C ARG A 190 -40.47 1.83 -2.51
N HIS A 191 -39.59 2.83 -2.52
CA HIS A 191 -39.85 4.11 -1.86
C HIS A 191 -41.02 4.85 -2.52
N CYS A 192 -41.03 4.98 -3.85
CA CYS A 192 -42.12 5.62 -4.60
C CYS A 192 -43.47 4.94 -4.37
N ASN A 193 -43.49 3.61 -4.32
CA ASN A 193 -44.72 2.85 -4.04
C ASN A 193 -45.17 2.94 -2.58
N SER A 194 -44.27 3.27 -1.66
CA SER A 194 -44.58 3.49 -0.24
C SER A 194 -44.93 4.94 0.08
N TRP A 195 -44.65 5.88 -0.82
CA TRP A 195 -44.95 7.30 -0.65
C TRP A 195 -46.47 7.52 -0.71
N ARG A 196 -47.06 7.87 0.44
CA ARG A 196 -48.43 8.36 0.55
C ARG A 196 -48.33 9.87 0.69
N GLY A 197 -48.54 10.60 -0.41
CA GLY A 197 -48.31 12.04 -0.45
C GLY A 197 -49.04 12.80 0.66
N GLU A 198 -48.28 13.59 1.40
CA GLU A 198 -48.75 14.77 2.14
C GLU A 198 -48.23 16.01 1.43
#